data_AF-A0A965EH36-F1
#
_entry.id   AF-A0A965EH36-F1
#
_cell.length_a   1.000
_cell.length_b   1.000
_cell.length_c   1.000
_cell.angle_alpha   90.00
_cell.angle_beta   90.00
_cell.angle_gamma   90.00
#
_symmetry.space_group_name_H-M   'P 1'
#
loop_
_entity.id
_entity.type
_entity.pdbx_description
1 polymer ?
#
loop_
_entity_poly.entity_id
_entity_poly.type
_entity_poly.pdbx_seq_one_letter_code
_entity_poly.pdbx_strand_id
1 'polypeptide(L)'
;MQSISFHEHDVLHRLKHFLPAQAPLKDFIHHNTLHAFQNMPFPEAMKQATEIFGYKTSLTIEEYRALLASGKIKDEVLRDIIIRRKGSEAVNFWMKKLLHEPYEKNSLPRIGTVRAYWKDNYRLDLDSL
;
A
#
# COMPACT_ATOMS: atom_id res chain seq x y z
N MET A 1 21.13 -49.92 -35.27
CA MET A 1 19.94 -49.19 -34.79
C MET A 1 20.20 -48.78 -33.35
N GLN A 2 20.37 -47.49 -33.06
CA GLN A 2 20.53 -47.04 -31.67
C GLN A 2 19.20 -47.25 -30.93
N SER A 3 19.26 -48.00 -29.84
CA SER A 3 18.15 -48.15 -28.90
C SER A 3 17.86 -46.76 -28.31
N ILE A 4 16.68 -46.21 -28.64
CA ILE A 4 16.17 -45.03 -27.96
C ILE A 4 15.73 -45.52 -26.58
N SER A 5 16.60 -45.37 -25.59
CA SER A 5 16.25 -45.67 -24.20
C SER A 5 15.40 -44.53 -23.66
N PHE A 6 14.18 -44.85 -23.21
CA PHE A 6 13.31 -43.88 -22.57
C PHE A 6 13.78 -43.65 -21.14
N HIS A 7 14.31 -42.46 -20.87
CA HIS A 7 14.71 -42.02 -19.54
C HIS A 7 13.60 -41.19 -18.91
N GLU A 8 12.69 -41.86 -18.21
CA GLU A 8 11.49 -41.27 -17.61
C GLU A 8 11.79 -40.00 -16.79
N HIS A 9 12.82 -40.04 -15.94
CA HIS A 9 13.19 -38.94 -15.07
C HIS A 9 13.60 -37.68 -15.86
N ASP A 10 14.41 -37.84 -16.91
CA ASP A 10 14.88 -36.73 -17.74
C ASP A 10 13.74 -36.10 -18.54
N VAL A 11 12.81 -36.93 -19.02
CA VAL A 11 11.62 -36.47 -19.74
C VAL A 11 10.70 -35.68 -18.80
N LEU A 12 10.41 -36.21 -17.60
CA LEU A 12 9.59 -35.51 -16.60
C LEU A 12 10.24 -34.20 -16.14
N HIS A 13 11.56 -34.19 -15.93
CA HIS A 13 12.30 -32.98 -15.55
C HIS A 13 12.18 -31.89 -16.63
N ARG A 14 12.30 -32.25 -17.92
CA ARG A 14 12.13 -31.31 -19.04
C ARG A 14 10.70 -30.82 -19.16
N LEU A 15 9.71 -31.71 -19.02
CA LEU A 15 8.29 -31.35 -19.10
C LEU A 15 7.88 -30.38 -17.98
N LYS A 16 8.44 -30.52 -16.77
CA LYS A 16 8.17 -29.61 -15.64
C LYS A 16 8.41 -28.14 -15.98
N HIS A 17 9.39 -27.82 -16.82
CA HIS A 17 9.67 -26.44 -17.22
C HIS A 17 8.57 -25.81 -18.09
N PHE A 18 7.75 -26.63 -18.75
CA PHE A 18 6.62 -26.19 -19.58
C PHE A 18 5.29 -26.20 -18.84
N LEU A 19 5.26 -26.77 -17.63
CA LEU A 19 4.07 -26.74 -16.78
C LEU A 19 4.05 -25.44 -15.97
N PRO A 20 2.86 -24.87 -15.70
CA PRO A 20 2.76 -23.71 -14.84
C PRO A 20 3.36 -24.06 -13.46
N ALA A 21 4.24 -23.19 -12.96
CA ALA A 21 4.87 -23.35 -11.66
C ALA A 21 3.87 -23.28 -10.49
N GLN A 22 2.63 -22.90 -10.78
CA GLN A 22 1.53 -22.73 -9.85
C GLN A 22 0.37 -23.64 -10.25
N ALA A 23 -0.22 -24.31 -9.27
CA ALA A 23 -1.45 -25.08 -9.47
C ALA A 23 -2.59 -24.16 -9.96
N PRO A 24 -3.61 -24.70 -10.64
CA PRO A 24 -4.80 -23.92 -11.03
C PRO A 24 -5.40 -23.28 -9.78
N LEU A 25 -5.31 -21.96 -9.69
CA LEU A 25 -5.99 -21.21 -8.64
C LEU A 25 -7.48 -21.18 -8.97
N LYS A 26 -8.31 -21.63 -8.02
CA LYS A 26 -9.77 -21.53 -8.14
C LYS A 26 -10.24 -20.07 -8.16
N ASP A 27 -9.53 -19.23 -7.43
CA ASP A 27 -9.79 -17.79 -7.31
C ASP A 27 -8.52 -17.00 -7.64
N PHE A 28 -8.64 -15.96 -8.46
CA PHE A 28 -7.52 -15.10 -8.80
C PHE A 28 -7.16 -14.21 -7.60
N ILE A 29 -6.04 -14.51 -6.96
CA ILE A 29 -5.46 -13.63 -5.93
C ILE A 29 -4.53 -12.66 -6.65
N HIS A 30 -4.99 -11.42 -6.85
CA HIS A 30 -4.13 -10.35 -7.37
C HIS A 30 -2.95 -10.18 -6.41
N HIS A 31 -1.74 -10.01 -6.94
CA HIS A 31 -0.62 -9.54 -6.13
C HIS A 31 -1.05 -8.26 -5.41
N ASN A 32 -0.76 -8.16 -4.11
CA ASN A 32 -0.97 -6.92 -3.37
C ASN A 32 -0.21 -5.81 -4.11
N THR A 33 -0.91 -4.80 -4.63
CA THR A 33 -0.31 -3.71 -5.41
C THR A 33 0.78 -2.98 -4.63
N LEU A 34 0.79 -3.10 -3.30
CA LEU A 34 1.83 -2.56 -2.43
C LEU A 34 3.18 -3.29 -2.55
N HIS A 35 3.22 -4.47 -3.19
CA HIS A 35 4.46 -5.21 -3.45
C HIS A 35 5.50 -4.37 -4.20
N ALA A 36 5.06 -3.45 -5.07
CA ALA A 36 5.96 -2.52 -5.76
C ALA A 36 6.78 -1.62 -4.82
N PHE A 37 6.33 -1.44 -3.57
CA PHE A 37 6.98 -0.61 -2.55
C PHE A 37 7.69 -1.44 -1.46
N GLN A 38 7.83 -2.76 -1.63
CA GLN A 38 8.37 -3.64 -0.58
C GLN A 38 9.80 -3.30 -0.13
N ASN A 39 10.56 -2.62 -0.98
CA ASN A 39 11.93 -2.22 -0.69
C ASN A 39 12.01 -0.91 0.10
N MET A 40 10.89 -0.28 0.44
CA MET A 40 10.82 1.00 1.15
C MET A 40 10.42 0.81 2.61
N PRO A 41 10.82 1.73 3.51
CA PRO A 41 10.25 1.80 4.84
C PRO A 41 8.72 1.91 4.78
N PHE A 42 8.02 1.18 5.65
CA PHE A 42 6.57 1.09 5.63
C PHE A 42 5.83 2.45 5.55
N PRO A 43 6.18 3.49 6.35
CA PRO A 43 5.50 4.78 6.26
C PRO A 43 5.67 5.47 4.90
N GLU A 44 6.84 5.31 4.28
CA GLU A 44 7.14 5.88 2.96
C GLU A 44 6.41 5.11 1.86
N ALA A 45 6.40 3.79 1.94
CA ALA A 45 5.64 2.92 1.03
C ALA A 45 4.15 3.28 1.01
N MET A 46 3.54 3.44 2.19
CA MET A 46 2.12 3.77 2.31
C MET A 46 1.81 5.16 1.76
N LYS A 47 2.68 6.14 2.05
CA LYS A 47 2.55 7.51 1.51
C LYS A 47 2.63 7.50 -0.01
N GLN A 48 3.62 6.83 -0.60
CA GLN A 48 3.75 6.75 -2.06
C GLN A 48 2.57 6.02 -2.71
N ALA A 49 2.08 4.94 -2.11
CA ALA A 49 0.90 4.24 -2.60
C ALA A 49 -0.36 5.13 -2.58
N THR A 50 -0.54 5.94 -1.53
CA THR A 50 -1.62 6.93 -1.46
C THR A 50 -1.48 7.99 -2.56
N GLU A 51 -0.29 8.56 -2.74
CA GLU A 51 -0.05 9.64 -3.72
C GLU A 51 -0.18 9.16 -5.18
N ILE A 52 0.29 7.94 -5.48
CA ILE A 52 0.27 7.40 -6.83
C ILE A 52 -1.11 6.85 -7.18
N PHE A 53 -1.64 6.00 -6.32
CA PHE A 53 -2.84 5.20 -6.61
C PHE A 53 -4.11 5.74 -5.96
N GLY A 54 -4.02 6.61 -4.96
CA GLY A 54 -5.17 7.11 -4.21
C GLY A 54 -5.69 6.13 -3.18
N TYR A 55 -4.89 5.12 -2.83
CA TYR A 55 -5.28 4.13 -1.83
C TYR A 55 -5.37 4.77 -0.45
N LYS A 56 -6.41 4.41 0.31
CA LYS A 56 -6.51 4.76 1.72
C LYS A 56 -5.64 3.80 2.55
N THR A 57 -4.35 4.08 2.64
CA THR A 57 -3.39 3.21 3.36
C THR A 57 -3.33 3.47 4.86
N SER A 58 -3.87 4.59 5.33
CA SER A 58 -3.98 4.94 6.75
C SER A 58 -5.29 5.68 7.02
N LEU A 59 -5.63 5.83 8.30
CA LEU A 59 -6.72 6.70 8.71
C LEU A 59 -6.34 8.16 8.48
N THR A 60 -7.34 9.02 8.29
CA THR A 60 -7.12 10.48 8.25
C THR A 60 -6.83 11.02 9.64
N ILE A 61 -6.31 12.25 9.71
CA ILE A 61 -6.05 12.90 10.99
C ILE A 61 -7.34 13.06 11.83
N GLU A 62 -8.48 13.31 11.19
CA GLU A 62 -9.77 13.41 11.88
C GLU A 62 -10.24 12.07 12.43
N GLU A 63 -10.02 10.99 11.69
CA GLU A 63 -10.33 9.63 12.16
C GLU A 63 -9.46 9.26 13.36
N TYR A 64 -8.15 9.56 13.32
CA TYR A 64 -7.28 9.37 14.49
C TYR A 64 -7.70 10.23 15.68
N ARG A 65 -8.07 11.50 15.47
CA ARG A 65 -8.59 12.39 16.53
C ARG A 65 -9.89 11.85 17.12
N ALA A 66 -10.78 11.27 16.32
CA ALA A 66 -12.01 10.64 16.80
C ALA A 66 -11.73 9.37 17.63
N LEU A 67 -10.75 8.57 17.22
CA LEU A 67 -10.31 7.39 18.00
C LEU A 67 -9.69 7.81 19.35
N LEU A 68 -8.97 8.92 19.40
CA LEU A 68 -8.47 9.49 20.66
C LEU A 68 -9.62 10.02 21.53
N ALA A 69 -10.54 10.80 20.95
CA ALA A 69 -11.69 11.35 21.67
C ALA A 69 -12.61 10.26 22.25
N SER A 70 -12.72 9.12 21.56
CA SER A 70 -13.47 7.94 22.03
C SER A 70 -12.69 7.05 23.01
N GLY A 71 -11.44 7.40 23.33
CA GLY A 71 -10.58 6.63 24.25
C GLY A 71 -10.01 5.33 23.67
N LYS A 72 -10.26 5.02 22.39
CA LYS A 72 -9.64 3.86 21.71
C LYS A 72 -8.14 4.04 21.54
N ILE A 73 -7.70 5.27 21.30
CA ILE A 73 -6.30 5.67 21.46
C ILE A 73 -6.22 6.35 22.82
N LYS A 74 -5.29 5.87 23.67
CA LYS A 74 -5.10 6.46 25.00
C LYS A 74 -4.20 7.68 24.91
N ASP A 75 -4.60 8.77 25.56
CA ASP A 75 -3.83 10.03 25.63
C ASP A 75 -2.41 9.81 26.21
N GLU A 76 -2.30 8.93 27.21
CA GLU A 76 -1.02 8.57 27.86
C GLU A 76 0.02 8.03 26.87
N VAL A 77 -0.43 7.25 25.88
CA VAL A 77 0.45 6.65 24.85
C VAL A 77 1.00 7.73 23.93
N LEU A 78 0.16 8.69 23.52
CA LEU A 78 0.62 9.80 22.68
C LEU A 78 1.63 10.67 23.42
N ARG A 79 1.36 11.01 24.69
CA ARG A 79 2.29 11.79 25.51
C ARG A 79 3.62 11.07 25.68
N ASP A 80 3.62 9.79 26.02
CA ASP A 80 4.84 8.99 26.17
C ASP A 80 5.67 8.96 24.88
N ILE A 81 5.03 8.73 23.72
CA ILE A 81 5.72 8.76 22.42
C ILE A 81 6.28 10.15 22.11
N ILE A 82 5.55 11.22 22.42
CA ILE A 82 6.04 12.59 22.22
C ILE A 82 7.25 12.85 23.12
N ILE A 83 7.20 12.46 24.41
CA ILE A 83 8.32 12.60 25.33
C ILE A 83 9.56 11.88 24.77
N ARG A 84 9.41 10.62 24.33
CA ARG A 84 10.50 9.81 23.80
C ARG A 84 11.12 10.38 22.51
N ARG A 85 10.32 11.02 21.66
CA ARG A 85 10.78 11.49 20.33
C ARG A 85 11.13 12.98 20.28
N LYS A 86 10.55 13.79 21.14
CA LYS A 86 10.60 15.27 21.09
C LYS A 86 11.00 15.92 22.41
N GLY A 87 11.13 15.15 23.50
CA GLY A 87 11.43 15.66 24.83
C GLY A 87 10.18 16.04 25.63
N SER A 88 10.30 16.03 26.96
CA SER A 88 9.21 16.27 27.91
C SER A 88 8.69 17.71 27.89
N GLU A 89 9.57 18.68 27.64
CA GLU A 89 9.22 20.10 27.63
C GLU A 89 8.30 20.47 26.45
N ALA A 90 8.39 19.73 25.34
CA ALA A 90 7.66 20.03 24.12
C ALA A 90 6.28 19.33 24.04
N VAL A 91 5.86 18.58 25.07
CA VAL A 91 4.64 17.75 25.00
C VAL A 91 3.40 18.57 24.68
N ASN A 92 3.18 19.66 25.41
CA ASN A 92 1.99 20.51 25.23
C ASN A 92 1.96 21.13 23.82
N PHE A 93 3.12 21.54 23.30
CA PHE A 93 3.23 22.10 21.96
C PHE A 93 2.83 21.06 20.91
N TRP A 94 3.42 19.87 20.94
CA TRP A 94 3.13 18.81 19.97
C TRP A 94 1.73 18.24 20.10
N MET A 95 1.19 18.12 21.31
CA MET A 95 -0.21 17.74 21.52
C MET A 95 -1.16 18.76 20.90
N LYS A 96 -0.96 20.06 21.15
CA LYS A 96 -1.77 21.11 20.53
C LYS A 96 -1.70 21.05 19.00
N LYS A 97 -0.49 20.87 18.47
CA LYS A 97 -0.24 20.71 17.03
C LYS A 97 -0.99 19.52 16.44
N LEU A 98 -0.94 18.38 17.11
CA LEU A 98 -1.58 17.13 16.65
C LEU A 98 -3.11 17.24 16.69
N LEU A 99 -3.68 17.89 17.72
CA LEU A 99 -5.12 17.89 17.96
C LEU A 99 -5.88 19.01 17.25
N HIS A 100 -5.26 20.16 17.02
CA HIS A 100 -5.99 21.35 16.60
C HIS A 100 -5.52 21.96 15.28
N GLU A 101 -4.29 21.67 14.82
CA GLU A 101 -3.81 22.24 13.56
C GLU A 101 -4.58 21.63 12.38
N PRO A 102 -5.03 22.44 11.40
CA PRO A 102 -5.56 21.91 10.16
C PRO A 102 -4.42 21.31 9.34
N TYR A 103 -4.59 20.08 8.87
CA TYR A 103 -3.66 19.44 7.95
C TYR A 103 -4.39 19.23 6.63
N GLU A 104 -3.77 19.70 5.54
CA GLU A 104 -4.35 19.55 4.22
C GLU A 104 -4.42 18.08 3.80
N LYS A 105 -5.57 17.67 3.27
CA LYS A 105 -5.77 16.36 2.64
C LYS A 105 -5.33 16.44 1.17
N ASN A 106 -4.07 16.78 0.93
CA ASN A 106 -3.58 16.90 -0.43
C ASN A 106 -2.96 15.59 -0.89
N SER A 107 -3.74 14.83 -1.67
CA SER A 107 -3.25 14.30 -2.95
C SER A 107 -4.44 13.88 -3.80
N LEU A 108 -4.67 14.59 -4.91
CA LEU A 108 -5.32 13.93 -6.04
C LEU A 108 -4.38 12.82 -6.50
N PRO A 109 -4.84 11.58 -6.60
CA PRO A 109 -3.96 10.48 -6.98
C PRO A 109 -3.41 10.71 -8.38
N ARG A 110 -2.09 10.59 -8.53
CA ARG A 110 -1.41 10.88 -9.81
C ARG A 110 -1.98 10.08 -10.98
N ILE A 111 -2.30 8.81 -10.77
CA ILE A 111 -2.89 7.98 -11.82
C ILE A 111 -4.34 8.42 -12.10
N GLY A 112 -5.11 8.75 -11.05
CA GLY A 112 -6.48 9.24 -11.22
C GLY A 112 -6.55 10.55 -12.00
N THR A 113 -5.61 11.48 -11.77
CA THR A 113 -5.57 12.74 -12.52
C THR A 113 -5.23 12.53 -13.99
N VAL A 114 -4.29 11.63 -14.30
CA VAL A 114 -3.95 11.27 -15.69
C VAL A 114 -5.15 10.61 -16.38
N ARG A 115 -5.84 9.67 -15.72
CA ARG A 115 -7.04 9.02 -16.28
C ARG A 115 -8.16 10.00 -16.53
N ALA A 116 -8.44 10.90 -15.59
CA ALA A 116 -9.44 11.96 -15.75
C ALA A 116 -9.10 12.87 -16.95
N TYR A 117 -7.84 13.28 -17.08
CA TYR A 117 -7.39 14.11 -18.21
C TYR A 117 -7.65 13.43 -19.57
N TRP A 118 -7.39 12.13 -19.67
CA TRP A 118 -7.63 11.36 -20.89
C TRP A 118 -9.12 11.25 -21.22
N LYS A 119 -9.94 11.00 -20.21
CA LYS A 119 -11.39 10.93 -20.35
C LYS A 119 -11.98 12.27 -20.79
N ASP A 120 -11.54 13.37 -20.19
CA ASP A 120 -12.12 14.70 -20.43
C ASP A 120 -11.67 15.30 -21.78
N ASN A 121 -10.40 15.14 -22.14
CA ASN A 121 -9.83 15.80 -23.32
C ASN A 121 -9.84 14.91 -24.57
N TYR A 122 -9.74 13.59 -24.41
CA TYR A 122 -9.65 12.64 -25.52
C TYR A 122 -10.86 11.71 -25.62
N ARG A 123 -11.82 11.79 -24.70
CA ARG A 123 -12.99 10.90 -24.62
C ARG A 123 -12.60 9.41 -24.53
N LEU A 124 -11.40 9.13 -24.01
CA LEU A 124 -10.89 7.78 -23.79
C LEU A 124 -10.96 7.45 -22.30
N ASP A 125 -11.79 6.47 -21.95
CA ASP A 125 -11.94 6.00 -20.57
C ASP A 125 -11.01 4.80 -20.30
N LEU A 126 -9.86 5.11 -19.68
CA LEU A 126 -8.83 4.12 -19.33
C LEU A 126 -9.26 3.15 -18.22
N ASP A 127 -10.36 3.41 -17.50
CA ASP A 127 -10.90 2.49 -16.50
C ASP A 127 -11.83 1.43 -17.14
N SER A 128 -12.24 1.63 -18.40
CA SER A 128 -13.15 0.74 -19.14
C SER A 128 -12.48 -0.14 -20.20
N LEU A 129 -11.16 -0.01 -20.38
CA LEU A 129 -10.36 -0.79 -21.32
C LEU A 129 -10.00 -2.18 -20.77
#